data_AF-A0A9X8VCX4-F1
#
_entry.id   AF-A0A9X8VCX4-F1
#
_cell.length_a   1.000
_cell.length_b   1.000
_cell.length_c   1.000
_cell.angle_alpha   90.00
_cell.angle_beta   90.00
_cell.angle_gamma   90.00
#
_symmetry.space_group_name_H-M   'P 1'
#
loop_
_entity.id
_entity.type
_entity.pdbx_description
1 polymer ?
#
loop_
_entity_poly.entity_id
_entity_poly.type
_entity_poly.pdbx_seq_one_letter_code
_entity_poly.pdbx_strand_id
1 'polypeptide(L)' 'QAGGWLYQLIPGLRKIHRNPQDLANSMKMHMEFINVHPFDVTFLSGLVLAMEQNKEKISTIRAVKVALMGPLGGIGDAL' A
#
# COMPACT_ATOMS: atom_id res chain seq x y z
N GLN A 1 8.86 8.32 -1.09
CA GLN A 1 8.42 7.21 -1.97
C GLN A 1 6.90 7.17 -2.20
N ALA A 2 6.07 7.89 -1.41
CA ALA A 2 4.61 7.81 -1.46
C ALA A 2 3.97 7.95 -2.85
N GLY A 3 4.40 8.91 -3.68
CA GLY A 3 3.86 9.08 -5.03
C GLY A 3 4.11 7.86 -5.95
N GLY A 4 5.32 7.30 -5.91
CA GLY A 4 5.64 6.07 -6.65
C GLY A 4 4.88 4.85 -6.12
N TRP A 5 4.74 4.74 -4.80
CA TRP A 5 3.93 3.72 -4.14
C TRP A 5 2.45 3.79 -4.56
N LEU A 6 1.85 4.98 -4.60
CA LEU A 6 0.48 5.11 -5.06
C LEU A 6 0.39 4.74 -6.56
N TYR A 7 1.32 5.23 -7.38
CA TYR A 7 1.29 5.04 -8.83
C TYR A 7 1.19 3.56 -9.23
N GLN A 8 1.97 2.68 -8.59
CA GLN A 8 1.90 1.23 -8.85
C GLN A 8 0.57 0.59 -8.43
N LEU A 9 -0.13 1.14 -7.44
CA LEU A 9 -1.40 0.60 -6.95
C LEU A 9 -2.61 1.05 -7.77
N ILE A 10 -2.53 2.19 -8.47
CA ILE A 10 -3.67 2.80 -9.20
C ILE A 10 -4.43 1.79 -10.07
N PRO A 11 -3.78 0.94 -10.89
CA PRO A 11 -4.51 -0.01 -11.73
C PRO A 11 -5.34 -1.02 -10.92
N GLY A 12 -4.81 -1.48 -9.78
CA GLY A 12 -5.51 -2.40 -8.87
C GLY A 12 -6.65 -1.70 -8.14
N LEU A 13 -6.39 -0.53 -7.56
CA LEU A 13 -7.38 0.26 -6.84
C LEU A 13 -8.58 0.63 -7.73
N ARG A 14 -8.36 1.00 -8.99
CA ARG A 14 -9.45 1.30 -9.94
C ARG A 14 -10.32 0.08 -10.26
N LYS A 15 -9.80 -1.14 -10.15
CA LYS A 15 -10.57 -2.37 -10.34
C LYS A 15 -11.39 -2.73 -9.09
N ILE A 16 -10.83 -2.47 -7.91
CA ILE A 16 -11.39 -2.81 -6.59
C ILE A 16 -12.44 -1.78 -6.12
N HIS A 17 -12.19 -0.49 -6.28
CA HIS A 17 -13.07 0.58 -5.80
C HIS A 17 -13.87 1.16 -6.97
N ARG A 18 -15.14 0.76 -7.07
CA ARG A 18 -16.06 1.25 -8.11
C ARG A 18 -16.72 2.58 -7.74
N ASN A 19 -16.77 2.91 -6.46
CA ASN A 19 -17.26 4.19 -5.97
C ASN A 19 -16.11 5.23 -6.03
N PRO A 20 -16.30 6.40 -6.68
CA PRO A 20 -15.26 7.43 -6.78
C PRO A 20 -14.78 7.98 -5.43
N GLN A 21 -15.67 8.09 -4.44
CA GLN A 21 -15.32 8.58 -3.10
C GLN A 21 -14.50 7.55 -2.33
N ASP A 22 -14.86 6.27 -2.44
CA ASP A 22 -14.11 5.15 -1.86
C ASP A 22 -12.69 5.09 -2.46
N LEU A 23 -12.58 5.19 -3.78
CA LEU A 23 -11.31 5.24 -4.49
C LEU A 23 -10.47 6.44 -4.04
N ALA A 24 -11.06 7.64 -3.95
CA ALA A 24 -10.36 8.84 -3.50
C ALA A 24 -9.84 8.69 -2.06
N ASN A 25 -10.63 8.08 -1.17
CA ASN A 25 -10.24 7.83 0.22
C ASN A 25 -9.07 6.84 0.31
N SER A 26 -9.13 5.72 -0.42
CA SER A 26 -8.02 4.75 -0.49
C SER A 26 -6.75 5.39 -1.05
N MET A 27 -6.85 6.10 -2.18
CA MET A 27 -5.71 6.81 -2.79
C MET A 27 -5.08 7.83 -1.83
N LYS A 28 -5.90 8.57 -1.07
CA LYS A 28 -5.41 9.53 -0.07
C LYS A 28 -4.65 8.85 1.07
N MET A 29 -5.11 7.69 1.55
CA MET A 29 -4.36 6.90 2.55
C MET A 29 -3.06 6.34 1.96
N HIS A 30 -3.06 5.92 0.70
CA HIS A 30 -1.84 5.45 0.05
C HIS A 30 -0.82 6.56 -0.26
N MET A 31 -1.21 7.83 -0.18
CA MET A 31 -0.28 8.97 -0.22
C MET A 31 0.40 9.28 1.12
N GLU A 32 0.04 8.58 2.20
CA GLU A 32 0.75 8.70 3.48
C GLU A 32 2.21 8.24 3.37
N PHE A 33 3.02 8.64 4.36
CA PHE A 33 4.43 8.29 4.41
C PHE A 33 4.64 6.78 4.25
N ILE A 34 5.56 6.43 3.37
CA ILE A 34 6.05 5.07 3.19
C ILE A 34 7.54 5.12 2.86
N ASN A 35 8.28 4.24 3.51
CA ASN A 35 9.68 3.98 3.22
C ASN A 35 9.92 2.47 3.30
N VAL A 36 10.16 1.85 2.14
CA VAL A 36 10.47 0.42 2.02
C VAL A 36 11.52 0.25 0.93
N HIS A 37 12.35 -0.79 1.05
CA HIS A 37 13.34 -1.09 0.03
C HIS A 37 12.66 -1.49 -1.30
N PRO A 38 13.17 -1.06 -2.47
CA PRO A 38 12.54 -1.34 -3.76
C PRO A 38 12.35 -2.82 -4.09
N PHE A 39 13.18 -3.73 -3.55
CA PHE A 39 13.00 -5.17 -3.76
C PHE A 39 11.77 -5.73 -3.02
N ASP A 40 11.43 -5.18 -1.85
CA ASP A 40 10.36 -5.69 -1.00
C ASP A 40 9.01 -4.99 -1.25
N VAL A 41 9.02 -3.90 -2.02
CA VAL A 41 7.82 -3.12 -2.34
C VAL A 41 6.77 -3.94 -3.12
N THR A 42 7.20 -4.91 -3.93
CA THR A 42 6.30 -5.77 -4.72
C THR A 42 5.48 -6.69 -3.83
N PHE A 43 6.10 -7.31 -2.81
CA PHE A 43 5.37 -8.12 -1.84
C PHE A 43 4.35 -7.28 -1.06
N LEU A 44 4.79 -6.13 -0.53
CA LEU A 44 3.92 -5.25 0.26
C LEU A 44 2.73 -4.73 -0.57
N SER A 45 2.94 -4.39 -1.84
CA SER A 45 1.86 -3.95 -2.74
C SER A 45 0.84 -5.05 -3.03
N GLY A 46 1.27 -6.29 -3.26
CA GLY A 46 0.38 -7.43 -3.45
C GLY A 46 -0.50 -7.68 -2.21
N LEU A 47 0.11 -7.68 -1.02
CA LEU A 47 -0.62 -7.83 0.25
C LEU A 47 -1.66 -6.71 0.44
N VAL A 48 -1.26 -5.47 0.22
CA VAL A 48 -2.15 -4.31 0.35
C VAL A 48 -3.34 -4.39 -0.62
N LEU A 49 -3.10 -4.74 -1.88
CA LEU A 49 -4.19 -4.90 -2.86
C LEU A 49 -5.15 -6.03 -2.47
N ALA A 50 -4.65 -7.12 -1.90
CA ALA A 50 -5.50 -8.20 -1.40
C ALA A 50 -6.39 -7.72 -0.24
N MET A 51 -5.85 -6.92 0.68
CA MET A 51 -6.61 -6.34 1.78
C MET A 51 -7.68 -5.33 1.28
N GLU A 52 -7.31 -4.48 0.31
CA GLU A 52 -8.26 -3.55 -0.33
C GLU A 52 -9.40 -4.31 -1.03
N GLN A 53 -9.08 -5.42 -1.70
CA GLN A 53 -10.07 -6.28 -2.35
C GLN A 53 -11.01 -6.93 -1.33
N ASN A 54 -10.50 -7.32 -0.16
CA ASN A 54 -11.31 -7.86 0.95
C ASN A 54 -12.08 -6.77 1.73
N LYS A 55 -11.97 -5.50 1.34
CA LYS A 55 -12.63 -4.37 2.01
C LYS A 55 -12.28 -4.28 3.50
N GLU A 56 -11.03 -4.61 3.82
CA GLU A 56 -10.51 -4.39 5.16
C GLU A 56 -10.59 -2.93 5.56
N LYS A 57 -10.70 -2.67 6.87
CA LYS A 57 -10.75 -1.29 7.37
C LYS A 57 -9.47 -0.57 6.94
N ILE A 58 -9.61 0.67 6.44
CA ILE A 58 -8.47 1.53 6.04
C ILE A 58 -7.43 1.63 7.18
N SER A 59 -7.88 1.70 8.44
CA SER A 59 -7.02 1.72 9.61
C SER A 59 -6.18 0.44 9.77
N THR A 60 -6.75 -0.72 9.43
CA THR A 60 -6.05 -2.02 9.44
C THR A 60 -5.02 -2.08 8.33
N ILE A 61 -5.37 -1.68 7.11
CA ILE A 61 -4.44 -1.63 5.97
C ILE A 61 -3.27 -0.70 6.29
N ARG A 62 -3.56 0.47 6.86
CA ARG A 62 -2.55 1.43 7.32
C ARG A 62 -1.65 0.82 8.40
N ALA A 63 -2.22 0.14 9.40
CA ALA A 63 -1.45 -0.50 10.46
C ALA A 63 -0.49 -1.56 9.92
N VAL A 64 -0.96 -2.42 9.00
CA VAL A 64 -0.13 -3.44 8.34
C VAL A 64 0.99 -2.79 7.52
N LYS A 65 0.70 -1.76 6.72
CA LYS A 65 1.73 -1.00 6.00
C LYS A 65 2.81 -0.50 6.96
N VAL A 66 2.40 0.14 8.05
CA VAL A 66 3.35 0.70 9.04
C VAL A 66 4.18 -0.37 9.72
N ALA A 67 3.55 -1.46 10.14
CA ALA A 67 4.25 -2.57 10.80
C ALA A 67 5.30 -3.22 9.89
N LEU A 68 5.04 -3.30 8.58
CA LEU A 68 5.93 -3.95 7.62
C LEU A 68 7.02 -3.04 7.07
N MET A 69 6.88 -1.71 7.16
CA MET A 69 7.92 -0.77 6.71
C MET A 69 9.27 -1.02 7.38
N GLY A 70 9.29 -1.26 8.70
CA GLY A 70 10.54 -1.45 9.46
C GLY A 70 11.29 -2.72 9.06
N PRO A 71 10.67 -3.91 9.19
CA PRO A 71 11.32 -5.18 8.84
C PRO A 71 11.71 -5.28 7.36
N LEU A 72 10.85 -4.85 6.44
CA LEU A 72 11.15 -4.93 5.01
C LEU A 72 12.22 -3.92 4.59
N GLY A 73 12.23 -2.72 5.19
CA GLY A 73 13.33 -1.78 5.00
C GLY A 73 14.66 -2.36 5.48
N GLY A 74 14.70 -2.90 6.70
CA GLY A 74 15.93 -3.43 7.29
C GLY A 74 16.49 -4.68 6.58
N ILE A 75 15.62 -5.58 6.09
CA ILE A 75 16.06 -6.74 5.30
C ILE A 75 16.60 -6.28 3.95
N GLY A 76 15.86 -5.43 3.23
CA GLY A 76 16.26 -4.96 1.92
C GLY A 76 17.54 -4.12 1.93
N ASP A 77 17.74 -3.30 2.97
CA ASP A 77 18.97 -2.49 3.13
C ASP A 77 20.20 -3.35 3.50
N ALA A 78 20.01 -4.56 4.03
CA ALA A 78 21.08 -5.46 4.45
C ALA A 78 21.53 -6.45 3.36
N LEU A 79 20.74 -6.60 2.29
CA LEU A 79 21.00 -7.46 1.14
C LEU A 79 21.75 -6.70 0.03
#